data_AF-A0A7G5XCL9-F1
#
_entry.id   AF-A0A7G5XCL9-F1
#
_cell.length_a   1.000
_cell.length_b   1.000
_cell.length_c   1.000
_cell.angle_alpha   90.00
_cell.angle_beta   90.00
_cell.angle_gamma   90.00
#
_symmetry.space_group_name_H-M   'P 1'
#
loop_
_entity.id
_entity.type
_entity.pdbx_description
1 polymer ?
#
loop_
_entity_poly.entity_id
_entity_poly.type
_entity_poly.pdbx_seq_one_letter_code
_entity_poly.pdbx_strand_id
1 'polypeptide(L)'
;MASQLRYYYNFALREQKEKNIAHNSANYISFLAKYSYSGITYYRGDSFSESVGGPRNYSVKEASHMPNVGIVWGIQRNYKNRFSIDCSVGPSLYAPLVNNEFNFIADISIGIWLGKKSNE
;
A
#
# COMPACT_ATOMS: atom_id res chain seq x y z
N MET A 1 -10.64 2.72 -0.51
CA MET A 1 -10.05 3.68 -1.47
C MET A 1 -8.60 3.93 -1.09
N ALA A 2 -7.74 4.17 -2.08
CA ALA A 2 -6.33 4.48 -1.86
C ALA A 2 -5.90 5.63 -2.78
N SER A 3 -5.14 6.58 -2.25
CA SER A 3 -4.51 7.67 -3.00
C SER A 3 -3.00 7.69 -2.74
N GLN A 4 -2.23 8.01 -3.77
CA GLN A 4 -0.77 7.94 -3.73
C GLN A 4 -0.15 9.15 -4.42
N LEU A 5 0.80 9.80 -3.74
CA LEU A 5 1.66 10.83 -4.31
C LEU A 5 3.08 10.28 -4.42
N ARG A 6 3.53 9.99 -5.64
CA ARG A 6 4.78 9.25 -5.92
C ARG A 6 5.88 10.16 -6.45
N TYR A 7 7.08 10.03 -5.89
CA TYR A 7 8.30 10.64 -6.39
C TYR A 7 9.25 9.56 -6.94
N TYR A 8 9.46 9.59 -8.26
CA TYR A 8 10.28 8.62 -8.98
C TYR A 8 11.73 9.12 -9.13
N TYR A 9 12.61 8.71 -8.23
CA TYR A 9 14.01 9.17 -8.21
C TYR A 9 14.88 8.54 -9.31
N ASN A 10 14.48 7.37 -9.85
CA ASN A 10 15.27 6.64 -10.83
C ASN A 10 15.13 7.13 -12.28
N PHE A 11 14.19 8.03 -12.58
CA PHE A 11 14.02 8.51 -13.95
C PHE A 11 15.12 9.47 -14.39
N ALA A 12 15.50 10.42 -13.52
CA ALA A 12 16.58 11.37 -13.81
C ALA A 12 17.91 10.67 -14.15
N LEU A 13 18.27 9.62 -13.41
CA LEU A 13 19.48 8.83 -13.65
C LEU A 13 19.44 8.00 -14.95
N ARG A 14 18.23 7.69 -15.46
CA ARG A 14 18.07 6.94 -16.71
C ARG A 14 18.06 7.86 -17.93
N GLU A 15 17.45 9.02 -17.78
CA GLU A 15 17.50 10.10 -18.75
C GLU A 15 18.94 10.53 -19.00
N GLN A 16 19.73 10.75 -17.94
CA GLN A 16 21.18 11.04 -18.05
C GLN A 16 22.00 9.94 -18.73
N LYS A 17 21.50 8.70 -18.75
CA LYS A 17 22.17 7.54 -19.37
C LYS A 17 21.60 7.19 -20.74
N GLU A 18 20.80 8.09 -21.32
CA GLU A 18 20.13 7.92 -22.62
C GLU A 18 19.37 6.59 -22.75
N LYS A 19 18.91 6.04 -21.61
CA LYS A 19 18.19 4.77 -21.59
C LYS A 19 16.74 5.01 -21.97
N ASN A 20 16.20 4.17 -22.84
CA ASN A 20 14.79 4.22 -23.23
C ASN A 20 13.88 4.22 -22.00
N ILE A 21 13.03 5.26 -21.90
CA ILE A 21 12.13 5.52 -20.78
C ILE A 21 10.70 5.05 -21.07
N ALA A 22 10.42 4.58 -22.30
CA ALA A 22 9.14 3.98 -22.64
C ALA A 22 8.97 2.61 -21.93
N HIS A 23 7.81 2.36 -21.32
CA HIS A 23 7.50 1.13 -20.57
C HIS A 23 8.47 0.86 -19.40
N ASN A 24 8.96 1.91 -18.75
CA ASN A 24 10.09 1.77 -17.84
C ASN A 24 9.68 1.30 -16.45
N SER A 25 10.60 0.55 -15.84
CA SER A 25 10.49 -0.04 -14.52
C SER A 25 11.08 0.92 -13.49
N ALA A 26 10.27 1.59 -12.69
CA ALA A 26 10.73 2.63 -11.79
C ALA A 26 10.76 2.19 -10.32
N ASN A 27 11.56 2.87 -9.51
CA ASN A 27 11.42 2.82 -8.07
C ASN A 27 11.02 4.21 -7.60
N TYR A 28 10.26 4.28 -6.51
CA TYR A 28 9.69 5.52 -6.01
C TYR A 28 9.62 5.53 -4.50
N ILE A 29 9.50 6.74 -3.95
CA ILE A 29 9.00 6.98 -2.60
C ILE A 29 7.62 7.59 -2.76
N SER A 30 6.64 7.17 -1.96
CA SER A 30 5.27 7.68 -2.03
C SER A 30 4.73 8.02 -0.66
N PHE A 31 3.94 9.08 -0.60
CA PHE A 31 2.93 9.20 0.45
C PHE A 31 1.71 8.40 0.03
N LEU A 32 1.22 7.50 0.90
CA LEU A 32 0.11 6.59 0.65
C LEU A 32 -0.97 6.85 1.70
N ALA A 33 -2.17 7.21 1.25
CA ALA A 33 -3.34 7.31 2.10
C ALA A 33 -4.38 6.26 1.68
N LYS A 34 -4.76 5.41 2.61
CA LYS A 34 -5.79 4.39 2.46
C LYS A 34 -6.96 4.68 3.39
N TYR A 35 -8.14 4.39 2.87
CA TYR A 35 -9.37 4.43 3.62
C TYR A 35 -10.16 3.16 3.34
N SER A 36 -10.46 2.42 4.39
CA SER A 36 -11.30 1.23 4.34
C SER A 36 -12.50 1.41 5.26
N TYR A 37 -13.64 0.86 4.86
CA TYR A 37 -14.83 0.77 5.67
C TYR A 37 -15.12 -0.71 5.89
N SER A 38 -15.21 -1.13 7.16
CA SER A 38 -15.59 -2.49 7.51
C SER A 38 -16.81 -2.47 8.42
N GLY A 39 -17.85 -3.21 8.06
CA GLY A 39 -19.06 -3.36 8.88
C GLY A 39 -18.81 -4.14 10.18
N ILE A 40 -17.69 -4.86 10.27
CA ILE A 40 -17.28 -5.64 11.44
C ILE A 40 -15.78 -5.37 11.66
N THR A 41 -15.41 -4.85 12.83
CA THR A 41 -13.99 -4.63 13.15
C THR A 41 -13.63 -5.38 14.43
N TYR A 42 -12.62 -6.23 14.33
CA TYR A 42 -12.06 -6.98 15.45
C TYR A 42 -10.92 -6.18 16.05
N TYR A 43 -11.09 -5.72 17.29
CA TYR A 43 -9.99 -5.15 18.06
C TYR A 43 -9.38 -6.24 18.94
N ARG A 44 -8.04 -6.25 19.04
CA ARG A 44 -7.33 -7.02 20.06
C ARG A 44 -7.53 -6.26 21.37
N GLY A 45 -8.36 -6.79 22.28
CA GLY A 45 -8.42 -6.28 23.64
C GLY A 45 -7.21 -6.75 24.43
N ASP A 46 -6.55 -5.82 25.12
CA ASP A 46 -5.35 -6.08 25.94
C ASP A 46 -5.69 -6.71 27.30
N SER A 47 -6.99 -6.90 27.59
CA SER A 47 -7.47 -7.37 28.89
C SER A 47 -7.29 -8.88 29.01
N PHE A 48 -6.28 -9.29 29.79
CA PHE A 48 -6.13 -10.65 30.32
C PHE A 48 -7.33 -10.96 31.22
N SER A 49 -8.23 -11.85 30.78
CA SER A 49 -9.33 -12.33 31.61
C SER A 49 -8.82 -13.48 32.48
N GLU A 50 -8.58 -13.21 33.76
CA GLU A 50 -8.02 -14.18 34.71
C GLU A 50 -8.98 -15.35 35.01
N SER A 51 -10.26 -15.23 34.66
CA SER A 51 -11.30 -16.23 34.98
C SER A 51 -11.43 -17.37 33.95
N VAL A 52 -10.79 -17.27 32.79
CA VAL A 52 -10.79 -18.33 31.76
C VAL A 52 -9.37 -18.37 31.19
N GLY A 53 -8.57 -19.36 31.57
CA GLY A 53 -7.15 -19.48 31.23
C GLY A 53 -6.85 -19.56 29.73
N GLY A 54 -6.97 -18.44 29.02
CA GLY A 54 -6.67 -18.30 27.60
C GLY A 54 -6.74 -16.84 27.16
N PRO A 55 -5.75 -16.33 26.41
CA PRO A 55 -5.84 -14.99 25.85
C PRO A 55 -6.76 -15.01 24.62
N ARG A 56 -7.77 -14.13 24.57
CA ARG A 56 -8.26 -13.38 23.39
C ARG A 56 -9.70 -12.89 23.60
N ASN A 57 -9.86 -11.74 24.23
CA ASN A 57 -11.10 -10.98 24.14
C ASN A 57 -11.08 -10.22 22.80
N TYR A 58 -11.73 -10.77 21.77
CA TYR A 58 -12.02 -10.02 20.55
C TYR A 58 -13.34 -9.26 20.75
N SER A 59 -13.25 -7.96 20.98
CA SER A 59 -14.45 -7.12 20.99
C SER A 59 -14.86 -6.79 19.56
N VAL A 60 -16.09 -7.17 19.20
CA VAL A 60 -16.70 -6.79 17.92
C VAL A 60 -17.19 -5.36 18.07
N LYS A 61 -16.61 -4.42 17.32
CA LYS A 61 -17.18 -3.07 17.15
C LYS A 61 -17.87 -2.95 15.80
N GLU A 62 -18.96 -2.19 15.81
CA GLU A 62 -19.75 -1.79 14.64
C GLU A 62 -18.89 -1.09 13.56
N ALA A 63 -19.53 -0.84 12.42
CA ALA A 63 -18.99 -0.16 11.25
C ALA A 63 -17.86 0.82 11.58
N SER A 64 -16.62 0.45 11.27
CA SER A 64 -15.45 1.28 11.60
C SER A 64 -14.81 1.83 10.34
N HIS A 65 -14.58 3.14 10.37
CA HIS A 65 -13.76 3.86 9.42
C HIS A 65 -12.28 3.63 9.75
N MET A 66 -11.52 3.14 8.78
CA MET A 66 -10.11 2.76 8.97
C MET A 66 -9.22 3.60 8.05
N PRO A 67 -8.94 4.88 8.39
CA PRO A 67 -7.94 5.65 7.69
C PRO A 67 -6.53 5.19 8.11
N ASN A 68 -5.67 5.01 7.12
CA ASN A 68 -4.27 4.64 7.30
C ASN A 68 -3.43 5.48 6.34
N VAL A 69 -2.42 6.17 6.87
CA VAL A 69 -1.51 7.00 6.08
C VAL A 69 -0.06 6.61 6.36
N GLY A 70 0.77 6.57 5.32
CA GLY A 70 2.16 6.14 5.47
C GLY A 70 3.06 6.65 4.37
N ILE A 71 4.36 6.57 4.64
CA ILE A 71 5.40 6.80 3.64
C ILE A 71 5.88 5.42 3.21
N VAL A 72 5.85 5.15 1.91
CA VAL A 72 6.23 3.85 1.34
C VAL A 72 7.35 4.01 0.35
N TRP A 73 8.21 2.99 0.31
CA TRP A 73 9.13 2.77 -0.79
C TRP A 73 8.53 1.72 -1.71
N GLY A 74 8.57 1.98 -3.02
CA GLY A 74 7.91 1.14 -4.00
C GLY A 74 8.72 0.88 -5.25
N ILE A 75 8.33 -0.20 -5.93
CA ILE A 75 8.92 -0.74 -7.13
C ILE A 75 7.80 -1.01 -8.12
N GLN A 76 7.87 -0.36 -9.27
CA GLN A 76 7.02 -0.62 -10.43
C GLN A 76 7.82 -1.31 -11.53
N ARG A 77 7.28 -2.40 -12.09
CA ARG A 77 7.85 -3.15 -13.21
C ARG A 77 6.82 -3.25 -14.33
N ASN A 78 7.20 -2.77 -15.51
CA ASN A 78 6.40 -2.87 -16.72
C ASN A 78 7.13 -3.84 -17.68
N TYR A 79 6.42 -4.87 -18.14
CA TYR A 79 6.97 -5.92 -19.00
C TYR A 79 6.55 -5.71 -20.46
N LYS A 80 7.32 -6.28 -21.40
CA LYS A 80 7.02 -6.26 -22.85
C LYS A 80 5.65 -6.87 -23.19
N ASN A 81 5.19 -7.81 -22.38
CA ASN A 81 3.87 -8.45 -22.53
C ASN A 81 2.72 -7.58 -22.02
N ARG A 82 2.94 -6.27 -21.82
CA ARG A 82 1.96 -5.29 -21.31
C ARG A 82 1.50 -5.52 -19.89
N PHE A 83 2.09 -6.50 -19.21
CA PHE A 83 1.85 -6.76 -17.82
C PHE A 83 2.61 -5.73 -16.97
N SER A 84 1.97 -5.20 -15.93
CA SER A 84 2.59 -4.31 -14.96
C SER A 84 2.39 -4.84 -13.55
N ILE A 85 3.46 -4.85 -12.77
CA ILE A 85 3.43 -5.15 -11.35
C ILE A 85 3.92 -3.91 -10.60
N ASP A 86 3.26 -3.57 -9.51
CA ASP A 86 3.66 -2.53 -8.60
C ASP A 86 3.58 -3.05 -7.17
N CYS A 87 4.65 -2.86 -6.41
CA CYS A 87 4.73 -3.26 -5.02
C CYS A 87 5.27 -2.09 -4.20
N SER A 88 4.68 -1.82 -3.04
CA SER A 88 5.19 -0.83 -2.10
C SER A 88 5.05 -1.29 -0.67
N VAL A 89 5.96 -0.84 0.19
CA VAL A 89 5.97 -1.15 1.61
C VAL A 89 6.57 0.00 2.40
N GLY A 90 6.07 0.22 3.61
CA GLY A 90 6.65 1.20 4.51
C GLY A 90 5.94 1.33 5.85
N PRO A 91 6.48 2.19 6.73
CA PRO A 91 5.82 2.54 7.97
C PRO A 91 4.55 3.36 7.71
N SER A 92 3.58 3.18 8.60
CA SER A 92 2.29 3.87 8.55
C SER A 92 1.77 4.19 9.93
N LEU A 93 0.92 5.20 9.98
CA LEU A 93 0.11 5.53 11.14
C LEU A 93 -1.32 5.13 10.81
N TYR A 94 -1.84 4.22 11.62
CA TYR A 94 -3.25 3.90 11.65
C TYR A 94 -3.92 4.87 12.62
N ALA A 95 -4.93 5.61 12.15
CA ALA A 95 -5.66 6.60 12.94
C ALA A 95 -7.13 6.17 13.14
N PRO A 96 -7.41 5.10 13.89
CA PRO A 96 -8.74 4.94 14.44
C PRO A 96 -8.99 6.16 15.34
N LEU A 97 -10.21 6.70 15.31
CA LEU A 97 -10.66 7.95 15.95
C LEU A 97 -10.33 8.10 17.46
N VAL A 98 -9.65 7.14 18.08
CA VAL A 98 -9.37 7.06 19.51
C VAL A 98 -7.88 6.83 19.84
N ASN A 99 -7.05 6.20 18.99
CA ASN A 99 -5.63 5.91 19.30
C ASN A 99 -4.76 5.79 18.04
N ASN A 100 -3.72 6.61 17.90
CA ASN A 100 -2.76 6.46 16.80
C ASN A 100 -1.81 5.30 17.06
N GLU A 101 -1.83 4.28 16.21
CA GLU A 101 -0.94 3.12 16.31
C GLU A 101 0.07 3.10 15.15
N PHE A 102 1.33 2.80 15.49
CA PHE A 102 2.35 2.52 14.49
C PHE A 102 2.07 1.16 13.85
N ASN A 103 2.05 1.12 12.52
CA ASN A 103 1.79 -0.09 11.76
C ASN A 103 2.65 -0.12 10.48
N PHE A 104 2.68 -1.26 9.79
CA PHE A 104 3.26 -1.36 8.46
C PHE A 104 2.16 -1.40 7.41
N ILE A 105 2.38 -0.71 6.29
CA ILE A 105 1.50 -0.73 5.14
C ILE A 105 2.25 -1.35 3.96
N ALA A 106 1.58 -2.28 3.28
CA ALA A 106 2.05 -2.84 2.03
C ALA A 106 0.94 -2.75 0.98
N ASP A 107 1.33 -2.64 -0.28
CA ASP A 107 0.44 -2.64 -1.44
C ASP A 107 1.05 -3.43 -2.58
N ILE A 108 0.24 -4.26 -3.21
CA ILE A 108 0.56 -4.94 -4.46
C ILE A 108 -0.55 -4.61 -5.46
N SER A 109 -0.16 -4.11 -6.62
CA SER A 109 -1.06 -3.82 -7.73
C SER A 109 -0.59 -4.51 -8.98
N ILE A 110 -1.54 -5.07 -9.71
CA ILE A 110 -1.31 -5.78 -10.98
C ILE A 110 -2.14 -5.07 -12.03
N GLY A 111 -1.56 -4.86 -13.21
CA GLY A 111 -2.22 -4.17 -14.32
C GLY A 111 -1.84 -4.75 -15.67
N ILE A 112 -2.69 -4.44 -16.66
CA ILE A 112 -2.47 -4.77 -18.07
C ILE A 112 -2.62 -3.48 -18.87
N TRP A 113 -1.58 -3.13 -19.64
CA TRP A 113 -1.62 -1.99 -20.55
C TRP A 113 -2.50 -2.30 -21.77
N LEU A 114 -3.50 -1.46 -22.02
CA LEU A 114 -4.36 -1.54 -23.20
C LEU A 114 -3.78 -0.64 -24.31
N GLY A 115 -3.53 -1.21 -25.49
CA GLY A 115 -2.98 -0.48 -26.65
C GLY A 115 -2.87 -1.40 -27.87
N LYS A 116 -2.80 -0.85 -29.09
CA LYS A 116 -2.61 -1.66 -30.30
C LYS A 116 -1.17 -2.19 -30.37
N LYS A 117 -0.96 -3.40 -30.87
CA LYS A 117 0.40 -3.94 -31.06
C LYS A 117 1.02 -3.13 -32.20
N SER A 118 2.03 -2.30 -31.89
CA SER A 118 2.85 -1.71 -32.96
C SER A 118 3.69 -2.86 -33.52
N ASN A 119 3.36 -3.27 -34.74
CA ASN A 119 4.22 -4.14 -35.53
C ASN A 119 5.29 -3.23 -36.12
N GLU A 120 6.46 -3.19 -35.49
CA GLU A 120 7.71 -2.93 -36.19
C GLU A 120 8.29 -4.26 -36.67
#